data_AF-A0A225DK78-F1
#
_entry.id   AF-A0A225DK78-F1
#
_cell.length_a   1.000
_cell.length_b   1.000
_cell.length_c   1.000
_cell.angle_alpha   90.00
_cell.angle_beta   90.00
_cell.angle_gamma   90.00
#
_symmetry.space_group_name_H-M   'P 1'
#
loop_
_entity.id
_entity.type
_entity.pdbx_description
1 polymer ?
#
loop_
_entity_poly.entity_id
_entity_poly.type
_entity_poly.pdbx_seq_one_letter_code
_entity_poly.pdbx_strand_id
1 'polypeptide(L)'
;MTATAATLRQTRAAHLVAPKLRAKARYMSVATFVRFGRLVAAKLRAATPDPEVVTHYGWVAAYADALTVWHEQHALVQATLRIVRVEGLFARTPTLVDDEWARLTLSDHPTTVRLRNRLRAYVDRWSRAAHPGERLIGSTEILESAFGLQKRLSRDQAASGFTGLSLGVGAMIGTATPEQTLADMDRVPEKVVQNWTQRMFGPTVQWLRRQFARTDTPPEQTVPNPG
;
A
#
# COMPACT_ATOMS: atom_id res chain seq x y z
N MET A 1 -26.88 9.20 -7.93
CA MET A 1 -26.11 8.67 -9.08
C MET A 1 -26.69 7.40 -9.68
N THR A 2 -27.13 6.40 -8.90
CA THR A 2 -27.68 5.13 -9.43
C THR A 2 -28.95 5.33 -10.28
N ALA A 3 -29.85 6.22 -9.85
CA ALA A 3 -31.04 6.59 -10.62
C ALA A 3 -30.68 7.27 -11.95
N THR A 4 -29.83 8.31 -11.93
CA THR A 4 -29.33 8.99 -13.15
C THR A 4 -28.65 8.01 -14.12
N ALA A 5 -27.82 7.10 -13.61
CA ALA A 5 -27.14 6.10 -14.43
C ALA A 5 -28.12 5.08 -15.04
N ALA A 6 -29.23 4.77 -14.37
CA ALA A 6 -30.27 3.91 -14.93
C ALA A 6 -31.03 4.62 -16.07
N THR A 7 -31.36 5.90 -15.91
CA THR A 7 -32.04 6.71 -16.93
C THR A 7 -31.20 6.90 -18.19
N LEU A 8 -29.88 6.99 -18.05
CA LEU A 8 -28.96 7.21 -19.18
C LEU A 8 -28.63 5.92 -19.95
N ARG A 9 -28.71 4.75 -19.30
CA ARG A 9 -28.35 3.47 -19.94
C ARG A 9 -29.28 3.16 -21.10
N GLN A 10 -28.71 2.67 -22.19
CA GLN A 10 -29.44 2.29 -23.40
C GLN A 10 -30.17 3.47 -24.07
N THR A 11 -29.72 4.70 -23.83
CA THR A 11 -30.18 5.93 -24.50
C THR A 11 -29.06 6.55 -25.34
N ARG A 12 -29.37 7.57 -26.16
CA ARG A 12 -28.34 8.36 -26.88
C ARG A 12 -27.38 9.09 -25.93
N ALA A 13 -27.84 9.40 -24.71
CA ALA A 13 -27.05 10.01 -23.65
C ALA A 13 -26.17 9.02 -22.87
N ALA A 14 -26.06 7.75 -23.29
CA ALA A 14 -25.30 6.72 -22.55
C ALA A 14 -23.81 7.06 -22.36
N HIS A 15 -23.23 7.92 -23.22
CA HIS A 15 -21.87 8.42 -23.08
C HIS A 15 -21.67 9.34 -21.84
N LEU A 16 -22.77 9.82 -21.24
CA LEU A 16 -22.76 10.62 -20.01
C LEU A 16 -22.81 9.78 -18.72
N VAL A 17 -22.87 8.45 -18.81
CA VAL A 17 -22.99 7.58 -17.63
C VAL A 17 -21.78 7.74 -16.70
N ALA A 18 -22.07 8.07 -15.44
CA ALA A 18 -21.06 8.19 -14.40
C ALA A 18 -20.28 6.87 -14.16
N PRO A 19 -19.01 6.94 -13.73
CA PRO A 19 -18.24 5.78 -13.30
C PRO A 19 -18.97 4.96 -12.22
N LYS A 20 -18.61 3.68 -12.06
CA LYS A 20 -19.17 2.80 -11.03
C LYS A 20 -18.35 2.86 -9.74
N LEU A 21 -19.02 3.07 -8.61
CA LEU A 21 -18.38 3.08 -7.29
C LEU A 21 -18.23 1.64 -6.85
N ARG A 22 -17.01 1.23 -6.51
CA ARG A 22 -16.78 -0.13 -6.03
C ARG A 22 -17.40 -0.26 -4.64
N ALA A 23 -18.02 -1.41 -4.36
CA ALA A 23 -18.60 -1.67 -3.04
C ALA A 23 -17.51 -1.77 -1.96
N LYS A 24 -16.38 -2.41 -2.30
CA LYS A 24 -15.16 -2.54 -1.49
C LYS A 24 -14.09 -1.54 -1.96
N ALA A 25 -13.21 -1.13 -1.03
CA ALA A 25 -12.11 -0.20 -1.31
C ALA A 25 -12.55 1.13 -1.96
N ARG A 26 -13.68 1.70 -1.49
CA ARG A 26 -14.29 2.92 -2.04
C ARG A 26 -13.32 4.08 -2.20
N TYR A 27 -12.39 4.23 -1.26
CA TYR A 27 -11.32 5.21 -1.30
C TYR A 27 -10.51 5.15 -2.61
N MET A 28 -10.15 3.95 -3.08
CA MET A 28 -9.39 3.76 -4.33
C MET A 28 -10.16 4.20 -5.59
N SER A 29 -11.49 4.32 -5.50
CA SER A 29 -12.35 4.76 -6.61
C SER A 29 -12.84 6.20 -6.49
N VAL A 30 -12.67 6.86 -5.34
CA VAL A 30 -13.17 8.22 -5.09
C VAL A 30 -12.58 9.23 -6.08
N ALA A 31 -11.31 9.09 -6.45
CA ALA A 31 -10.64 9.93 -7.44
C ALA A 31 -11.43 10.05 -8.75
N THR A 32 -11.91 8.90 -9.24
CA THR A 32 -12.63 8.80 -10.50
C THR A 32 -13.96 9.54 -10.44
N PHE A 33 -14.65 9.50 -9.30
CA PHE A 33 -15.91 10.22 -9.07
C PHE A 33 -15.70 11.72 -8.98
N VAL A 34 -14.71 12.15 -8.21
CA VAL A 34 -14.39 13.58 -8.08
C VAL A 34 -13.99 14.16 -9.43
N ARG A 35 -13.16 13.44 -10.21
CA ARG A 35 -12.78 13.85 -11.56
C ARG A 35 -13.99 13.95 -12.49
N PHE A 36 -14.85 12.95 -12.49
CA PHE A 36 -16.08 12.98 -13.30
C PHE A 36 -16.99 14.14 -12.90
N GLY A 37 -17.22 14.35 -11.59
CA GLY A 37 -18.01 15.47 -11.09
C GLY A 37 -17.44 16.83 -11.50
N ARG A 38 -16.12 17.02 -11.45
CA ARG A 38 -15.47 18.25 -11.92
C ARG A 38 -15.64 18.46 -13.43
N LEU A 39 -15.55 17.40 -14.23
CA LEU A 39 -15.81 17.47 -15.68
C LEU A 39 -17.26 17.91 -15.95
N VAL A 40 -18.22 17.31 -15.25
CA VAL A 40 -19.63 17.69 -15.33
C VAL A 40 -19.86 19.14 -14.89
N ALA A 41 -19.27 19.56 -13.76
CA ALA A 41 -19.37 20.93 -13.28
C ALA A 41 -18.78 21.94 -14.29
N ALA A 42 -17.68 21.60 -14.95
CA ALA A 42 -17.10 22.43 -16.00
C ALA A 42 -18.03 22.53 -17.23
N LYS A 43 -18.66 21.43 -17.63
CA LYS A 43 -19.64 21.41 -18.73
C LYS A 43 -20.89 22.25 -18.42
N LEU A 44 -21.36 22.20 -17.18
CA LEU A 44 -22.48 23.01 -16.70
C LEU A 44 -22.17 24.52 -16.63
N ARG A 45 -20.88 24.88 -16.48
CA ARG A 45 -20.41 26.29 -16.44
C ARG A 45 -20.09 26.87 -17.83
N ALA A 46 -20.20 26.09 -18.91
CA ALA A 46 -19.96 26.59 -20.26
C ALA A 46 -20.96 27.71 -20.62
N ALA A 47 -20.58 28.63 -21.51
CA ALA A 47 -21.46 29.72 -21.95
C ALA A 47 -22.78 29.18 -22.54
N THR A 48 -22.71 28.05 -23.25
CA THR A 48 -23.86 27.31 -23.75
C THR A 48 -23.74 25.84 -23.29
N PRO A 49 -24.28 25.49 -22.11
CA PRO A 49 -24.22 24.12 -21.60
C PRO A 49 -25.00 23.15 -22.49
N ASP A 50 -24.52 21.92 -22.60
CA ASP A 50 -25.24 20.84 -23.28
C ASP A 50 -26.58 20.54 -22.57
N PRO A 51 -27.73 20.61 -23.26
CA PRO A 51 -29.04 20.34 -22.66
C PRO A 51 -29.15 18.96 -22.00
N GLU A 52 -28.50 17.92 -22.52
CA GLU A 52 -28.52 16.58 -21.91
C GLU A 52 -27.77 16.59 -20.58
N VAL A 53 -26.64 17.29 -20.51
CA VAL A 53 -25.86 17.44 -19.26
C VAL A 53 -26.65 18.22 -18.21
N VAL A 54 -27.32 19.30 -18.61
CA VAL A 54 -28.19 20.08 -17.70
C VAL A 54 -29.33 19.20 -17.17
N THR A 55 -29.99 18.47 -18.06
CA THR A 55 -31.14 17.59 -17.71
C THR A 55 -30.75 16.51 -16.71
N HIS A 56 -29.63 15.82 -16.94
CA HIS A 56 -29.26 14.66 -16.12
C HIS A 56 -28.39 15.00 -14.91
N TYR A 57 -27.61 16.08 -15.00
CA TYR A 57 -26.59 16.44 -14.03
C TYR A 57 -26.68 17.86 -13.50
N GLY A 58 -27.71 18.66 -13.81
CA GLY A 58 -27.84 20.04 -13.32
C GLY A 58 -27.67 20.18 -11.79
N TRP A 59 -28.08 19.18 -11.02
CA TRP A 59 -27.88 19.10 -9.57
C TRP A 59 -26.40 19.15 -9.12
N VAL A 60 -25.46 18.78 -10.00
CA VAL A 60 -24.01 18.80 -9.72
C VAL A 60 -23.48 20.23 -9.55
N ALA A 61 -24.14 21.24 -10.13
CA ALA A 61 -23.75 22.64 -9.98
C ALA A 61 -23.65 23.06 -8.51
N ALA A 62 -24.55 22.57 -7.65
CA ALA A 62 -24.56 22.84 -6.21
C ALA A 62 -23.33 22.28 -5.46
N TYR A 63 -22.59 21.35 -6.07
CA TYR A 63 -21.42 20.71 -5.48
C TYR A 63 -20.10 21.19 -6.08
N ALA A 64 -20.11 22.20 -6.97
CA ALA A 64 -18.92 22.58 -7.71
C ALA A 64 -17.74 23.00 -6.81
N ASP A 65 -18.01 23.72 -5.72
CA ASP A 65 -16.97 24.12 -4.76
C ASP A 65 -16.50 22.93 -3.93
N ALA A 66 -17.43 22.09 -3.46
CA ALA A 66 -17.10 20.85 -2.75
C ALA A 66 -16.24 19.90 -3.61
N LEU A 67 -16.51 19.81 -4.90
CA LEU A 67 -15.75 19.00 -5.86
C LEU A 67 -14.30 19.50 -6.02
N THR A 68 -14.09 20.82 -5.97
CA THR A 68 -12.74 21.41 -5.95
C THR A 68 -12.02 21.01 -4.67
N VAL A 69 -12.65 21.20 -3.51
CA VAL A 69 -12.07 20.83 -2.20
C VAL A 69 -11.76 19.33 -2.11
N TRP A 70 -12.67 18.45 -2.55
CA TRP A 70 -12.43 17.01 -2.55
C TRP A 70 -11.28 16.61 -3.48
N HIS A 71 -11.12 17.32 -4.60
CA HIS A 71 -10.00 17.07 -5.50
C HIS A 71 -8.66 17.44 -4.86
N GLU A 72 -8.58 18.61 -4.24
CA GLU A 72 -7.41 19.07 -3.50
C GLU A 72 -7.02 18.10 -2.37
N GLN A 73 -8.01 17.70 -1.57
CA GLN A 73 -7.82 16.72 -0.49
C GLN A 73 -7.32 15.39 -1.03
N HIS A 74 -7.89 14.90 -2.13
CA HIS A 74 -7.44 13.67 -2.75
C HIS A 74 -6.00 13.81 -3.28
N ALA A 75 -5.66 14.92 -3.92
CA ALA A 75 -4.30 15.18 -4.41
C ALA A 75 -3.26 15.19 -3.27
N LEU A 76 -3.57 15.83 -2.15
CA LEU A 76 -2.73 15.82 -0.94
C LEU A 76 -2.45 14.39 -0.44
N VAL A 77 -3.49 13.56 -0.33
CA VAL A 77 -3.32 12.19 0.15
C VAL A 77 -2.51 11.36 -0.84
N GLN A 78 -2.79 11.46 -2.14
CA GLN A 78 -2.05 10.71 -3.16
C GLN A 78 -0.56 11.10 -3.21
N ALA A 79 -0.26 12.40 -3.14
CA ALA A 79 1.11 12.89 -3.03
C ALA A 79 1.84 12.27 -1.83
N THR A 80 1.20 12.30 -0.66
CA THR A 80 1.75 11.73 0.58
C THR A 80 1.97 10.22 0.46
N LEU A 81 0.95 9.49 0.00
CA LEU A 81 1.02 8.04 -0.17
C LEU A 81 2.12 7.64 -1.15
N ARG A 82 2.28 8.37 -2.26
CA ARG A 82 3.33 8.10 -3.26
C ARG A 82 4.71 8.22 -2.64
N ILE A 83 4.98 9.31 -1.91
CA ILE A 83 6.27 9.52 -1.24
C ILE A 83 6.51 8.44 -0.19
N VAL A 84 5.56 8.22 0.72
CA VAL A 84 5.69 7.24 1.81
C VAL A 84 5.85 5.82 1.30
N ARG A 85 5.17 5.46 0.20
CA ARG A 85 5.26 4.15 -0.45
C ARG A 85 6.62 3.89 -1.09
N VAL A 86 7.20 4.89 -1.74
CA VAL A 86 8.44 4.73 -2.53
C VAL A 86 9.68 4.97 -1.66
N GLU A 87 9.66 6.03 -0.86
CA GLU A 87 10.83 6.49 -0.12
C GLU A 87 10.89 5.95 1.32
N GLY A 88 9.73 5.54 1.86
CA GLY A 88 9.57 5.21 3.27
C GLY A 88 9.48 6.44 4.18
N LEU A 89 9.46 6.19 5.48
CA LEU A 89 9.45 7.19 6.54
C LEU A 89 10.84 7.27 7.18
N PHE A 90 11.50 8.41 7.00
CA PHE A 90 12.82 8.74 7.54
C PHE A 90 12.97 10.25 7.69
N ALA A 91 14.12 10.73 8.16
CA ALA A 91 14.35 12.13 8.51
C ALA A 91 13.99 13.15 7.42
N ARG A 92 14.16 12.84 6.12
CA ARG A 92 13.83 13.75 5.01
C ARG A 92 12.42 13.61 4.46
N THR A 93 11.65 12.59 4.87
CA THR A 93 10.29 12.38 4.34
C THR A 93 9.37 13.59 4.52
N PRO A 94 9.38 14.33 5.65
CA PRO A 94 8.58 15.54 5.77
C PRO A 94 8.86 16.52 4.63
N THR A 95 10.12 16.88 4.41
CA THR A 95 10.54 17.80 3.34
C THR A 95 10.12 17.31 1.96
N LEU A 96 10.30 16.02 1.65
CA LEU A 96 9.86 15.45 0.37
C LEU A 96 8.34 15.60 0.16
N VAL A 97 7.57 15.49 1.24
CA VAL A 97 6.12 15.72 1.23
C VAL A 97 5.78 17.21 1.07
N ASP A 98 6.47 18.12 1.76
CA ASP A 98 6.32 19.58 1.55
C ASP A 98 6.57 19.96 0.09
N ASP A 99 7.68 19.50 -0.49
CA ASP A 99 8.08 19.83 -1.86
C ASP A 99 7.02 19.36 -2.87
N GLU A 100 6.46 18.17 -2.65
CA GLU A 100 5.39 17.65 -3.49
C GLU A 100 4.09 18.43 -3.31
N TRP A 101 3.73 18.82 -2.08
CA TRP A 101 2.56 19.64 -1.83
C TRP A 101 2.68 21.05 -2.39
N ALA A 102 3.88 21.64 -2.40
CA ALA A 102 4.15 22.94 -2.99
C ALA A 102 3.90 22.97 -4.51
N ARG A 103 3.98 21.82 -5.19
CA ARG A 103 3.63 21.67 -6.60
C ARG A 103 2.13 21.58 -6.86
N LEU A 104 1.31 21.41 -5.83
CA LEU A 104 -0.14 21.31 -5.95
C LEU A 104 -0.79 22.69 -5.84
N THR A 105 -1.74 22.98 -6.71
CA THR A 105 -2.65 24.13 -6.54
C THR A 105 -3.70 23.77 -5.51
N LEU A 106 -3.58 24.34 -4.31
CA LEU A 106 -4.46 24.05 -3.18
C LEU A 106 -5.02 25.36 -2.63
N SER A 107 -6.32 25.42 -2.39
CA SER A 107 -6.95 26.51 -1.67
C SER A 107 -6.63 26.47 -0.17
N ASP A 108 -6.87 27.59 0.51
CA ASP A 108 -6.84 27.69 1.99
C ASP A 108 -8.15 27.22 2.64
N HIS A 109 -8.95 26.41 1.94
CA HIS A 109 -10.20 25.91 2.49
C HIS A 109 -9.96 25.17 3.82
N PRO A 110 -10.72 25.47 4.91
CA PRO A 110 -10.40 24.96 6.25
C PRO A 110 -10.29 23.43 6.36
N THR A 111 -11.05 22.70 5.55
CA THR A 111 -10.99 21.23 5.51
C THR A 111 -9.76 20.70 4.77
N THR A 112 -9.25 21.40 3.76
CA THR A 112 -8.01 21.07 3.05
C THR A 112 -6.81 21.32 3.97
N VAL A 113 -6.77 22.48 4.63
CA VAL A 113 -5.72 22.85 5.61
C VAL A 113 -5.68 21.84 6.76
N ARG A 114 -6.84 21.51 7.35
CA ARG A 114 -6.91 20.51 8.43
C ARG A 114 -6.39 19.14 8.00
N LEU A 115 -6.71 18.68 6.79
CA LEU A 115 -6.20 17.41 6.27
C LEU A 115 -4.68 17.46 6.08
N ARG A 116 -4.17 18.54 5.48
CA ARG A 116 -2.73 18.77 5.30
C ARG A 116 -1.99 18.67 6.63
N ASN A 117 -2.48 19.34 7.67
CA ASN A 117 -1.87 19.32 9.00
C ASN A 117 -1.90 17.92 9.64
N ARG A 118 -2.97 17.13 9.43
CA ARG A 118 -3.04 15.75 9.92
C ARG A 118 -2.05 14.83 9.21
N LEU A 119 -1.91 14.98 7.89
CA LEU A 119 -0.93 14.22 7.11
C LEU A 119 0.50 14.58 7.51
N ARG A 120 0.78 15.88 7.70
CA ARG A 120 2.07 16.38 8.21
C ARG A 120 2.40 15.76 9.56
N ALA A 121 1.49 15.85 10.53
CA ALA A 121 1.69 15.29 11.86
C ALA A 121 1.93 13.78 11.83
N TYR A 122 1.26 13.05 10.94
CA TYR A 122 1.50 11.61 10.75
C TYR A 122 2.92 11.34 10.23
N VAL A 123 3.33 12.01 9.15
CA VAL A 123 4.66 11.85 8.55
C VAL A 123 5.74 12.23 9.56
N ASP A 124 5.61 13.38 10.23
CA ASP A 124 6.58 13.88 11.21
C ASP A 124 6.73 12.95 12.41
N ARG A 125 5.62 12.35 12.88
CA ARG A 125 5.65 11.41 14.01
C ARG A 125 6.51 10.21 13.67
N TRP A 126 6.27 9.58 12.52
CA TRP A 126 6.93 8.33 12.16
C TRP A 126 8.33 8.55 11.60
N SER A 127 8.56 9.64 10.88
CA SER A 127 9.91 10.04 10.45
C SER A 127 10.85 10.30 11.63
N ARG A 128 10.36 10.87 12.73
CA ARG A 128 11.16 11.04 13.98
C ARG A 128 11.36 9.75 14.76
N ALA A 129 10.52 8.75 14.55
CA ALA A 129 10.67 7.44 15.18
C ALA A 129 11.76 6.59 14.49
N ALA A 130 12.18 6.96 13.28
CA ALA A 130 13.26 6.27 12.56
C ALA A 130 14.63 6.65 13.14
N HIS A 131 15.49 5.67 13.33
CA HIS A 131 16.88 5.89 13.72
C HIS A 131 17.69 6.54 12.59
N PRO A 132 18.85 7.16 12.88
CA PRO A 132 19.76 7.64 11.85
C PRO A 132 20.15 6.51 10.88
N GLY A 133 19.96 6.73 9.57
CA GLY A 133 20.21 5.73 8.53
C GLY A 133 19.08 4.73 8.30
N GLU A 134 18.05 4.72 9.15
CA GLU A 134 16.90 3.84 9.00
C GLU A 134 15.84 4.44 8.06
N ARG A 135 15.14 3.56 7.32
CA ARG A 135 13.92 3.89 6.59
C ARG A 135 12.82 2.94 7.00
N LEU A 136 11.74 3.46 7.57
CA LEU A 136 10.58 2.67 7.97
C LEU A 136 9.65 2.43 6.78
N ILE A 137 9.15 1.21 6.66
CA ILE A 137 8.19 0.81 5.62
C ILE A 137 6.84 1.46 5.94
N GLY A 138 6.36 2.32 5.04
CA GLY A 138 5.10 3.04 5.21
C GLY A 138 3.89 2.43 4.49
N SER A 139 4.04 1.28 3.83
CA SER A 139 2.96 0.59 3.11
C SER A 139 3.06 -0.93 3.26
N THR A 140 1.94 -1.59 3.50
CA THR A 140 1.88 -3.07 3.52
C THR A 140 2.13 -3.67 2.14
N GLU A 141 1.94 -2.91 1.05
CA GLU A 141 2.22 -3.39 -0.32
C GLU A 141 3.68 -3.85 -0.46
N ILE A 142 4.61 -3.20 0.25
CA ILE A 142 6.03 -3.57 0.26
C ILE A 142 6.24 -4.88 1.02
N LEU A 143 5.57 -5.06 2.16
CA LEU A 143 5.62 -6.31 2.94
C LEU A 143 4.98 -7.46 2.16
N GLU A 144 3.83 -7.24 1.54
CA GLU A 144 3.15 -8.20 0.69
C GLU A 144 4.00 -8.61 -0.52
N SER A 145 4.70 -7.65 -1.13
CA SER A 145 5.65 -7.90 -2.22
C SER A 145 6.85 -8.73 -1.74
N ALA A 146 7.40 -8.41 -0.57
CA ALA A 146 8.49 -9.17 0.04
C ALA A 146 8.06 -10.61 0.37
N PHE A 147 6.87 -10.80 0.94
CA PHE A 147 6.31 -12.13 1.17
C PHE A 147 6.02 -12.87 -0.13
N GLY A 148 5.59 -12.17 -1.19
CA GLY A 148 5.43 -12.75 -2.52
C GLY A 148 6.76 -13.28 -3.08
N LEU A 149 7.83 -12.49 -2.96
CA LEU A 149 9.17 -12.90 -3.35
C LEU A 149 9.67 -14.08 -2.51
N GLN A 150 9.49 -14.04 -1.19
CA GLN A 150 9.84 -15.13 -0.29
C GLN A 150 9.15 -16.44 -0.67
N LYS A 151 7.83 -16.40 -0.93
CA LYS A 151 7.07 -17.58 -1.37
C LYS A 151 7.62 -18.14 -2.68
N ARG A 152 7.93 -17.27 -3.65
CA ARG A 152 8.54 -17.68 -4.92
C ARG A 152 9.89 -18.36 -4.71
N LEU A 153 10.75 -17.83 -3.84
CA LEU A 153 12.05 -18.44 -3.54
C LEU A 153 11.92 -19.76 -2.76
N SER A 154 10.91 -19.86 -1.90
CA SER A 154 10.62 -21.05 -1.09
C SER A 154 10.03 -22.22 -1.90
N ARG A 155 9.56 -21.98 -3.14
CA ARG A 155 8.97 -22.99 -4.04
C ARG A 155 7.94 -23.85 -3.31
N ASP A 156 8.07 -25.18 -3.38
CA ASP A 156 7.15 -26.16 -2.78
C ASP A 156 7.08 -26.07 -1.24
N GLN A 157 8.07 -25.45 -0.59
CA GLN A 157 8.06 -25.25 0.86
C GLN A 157 7.05 -24.17 1.30
N ALA A 158 6.68 -23.24 0.40
CA ALA A 158 5.75 -22.16 0.71
C ALA A 158 4.35 -22.64 1.11
N ALA A 159 3.94 -23.85 0.70
CA ALA A 159 2.63 -24.42 0.97
C ALA A 159 2.53 -25.17 2.31
N SER A 160 3.68 -25.45 2.96
CA SER A 160 3.75 -26.38 4.09
C SER A 160 4.20 -25.74 5.41
N GLY A 161 4.26 -24.42 5.49
CA GLY A 161 4.58 -23.67 6.72
C GLY A 161 5.80 -22.75 6.58
N PHE A 162 6.16 -22.06 7.68
CA PHE A 162 7.38 -21.26 7.75
C PHE A 162 8.60 -22.16 7.97
N THR A 163 9.69 -21.90 7.26
CA THR A 163 11.00 -22.56 7.41
C THR A 163 12.09 -21.53 7.72
N GLY A 164 13.35 -21.97 7.87
CA GLY A 164 14.50 -21.07 8.01
C GLY A 164 14.61 -20.05 6.87
N LEU A 165 14.12 -20.38 5.67
CA LEU A 165 14.04 -19.47 4.52
C LEU A 165 13.23 -18.19 4.81
N SER A 166 12.39 -18.18 5.85
CA SER A 166 11.65 -16.99 6.28
C SER A 166 12.56 -15.87 6.77
N LEU A 167 13.75 -16.21 7.28
CA LEU A 167 14.77 -15.23 7.64
C LEU A 167 15.30 -14.47 6.42
N GLY A 168 15.23 -15.07 5.23
CA GLY A 168 15.62 -14.45 3.97
C GLY A 168 14.81 -13.18 3.65
N VAL A 169 13.64 -12.96 4.27
CA VAL A 169 12.87 -11.72 4.09
C VAL A 169 13.70 -10.49 4.46
N GLY A 170 14.53 -10.59 5.51
CA GLY A 170 15.43 -9.50 5.91
C GLY A 170 16.43 -9.11 4.82
N ALA A 171 16.98 -10.11 4.12
CA ALA A 171 17.89 -9.89 2.98
C ALA A 171 17.18 -9.31 1.74
N MET A 172 15.86 -9.49 1.61
CA MET A 172 15.08 -8.96 0.47
C MET A 172 14.72 -7.49 0.64
N ILE A 173 14.55 -7.02 1.88
CA ILE A 173 14.15 -5.64 2.20
C ILE A 173 15.33 -4.78 2.67
N GLY A 174 16.43 -5.41 3.10
CA GLY A 174 17.63 -4.74 3.57
C GLY A 174 18.60 -4.36 2.45
N THR A 175 19.62 -3.59 2.82
CA THR A 175 20.72 -3.28 1.92
C THR A 175 21.66 -4.49 1.85
N ALA A 176 21.78 -5.11 0.68
CA ALA A 176 22.61 -6.29 0.46
C ALA A 176 23.93 -5.92 -0.24
N THR A 177 24.78 -5.12 0.43
CA THR A 177 26.15 -4.91 -0.06
C THR A 177 27.05 -6.07 0.38
N PRO A 178 28.12 -6.40 -0.38
CA PRO A 178 29.08 -7.42 0.03
C PRO A 178 29.66 -7.16 1.43
N GLU A 179 29.97 -5.90 1.74
CA GLU A 179 30.55 -5.50 3.02
C GLU A 179 29.58 -5.71 4.18
N GLN A 180 28.31 -5.34 4.00
CA GLN A 180 27.27 -5.55 5.01
C GLN A 180 26.99 -7.04 5.22
N THR A 181 26.98 -7.82 4.14
CA THR A 181 26.75 -9.27 4.19
C THR A 181 27.86 -9.96 4.98
N LEU A 182 29.12 -9.62 4.70
CA LEU A 182 30.28 -10.16 5.44
C LEU A 182 30.20 -9.77 6.93
N ALA A 183 29.95 -8.49 7.23
CA ALA A 183 29.81 -8.03 8.60
C ALA A 183 28.67 -8.73 9.36
N ASP A 184 27.54 -9.01 8.70
CA ASP A 184 26.42 -9.73 9.31
C ASP A 184 26.71 -11.23 9.51
N MET A 185 27.43 -11.87 8.58
CA MET A 185 27.89 -13.26 8.72
C MET A 185 28.88 -13.41 9.88
N ASP A 186 29.80 -12.45 10.05
CA ASP A 186 30.75 -12.44 11.17
C ASP A 186 30.04 -12.16 12.51
N ARG A 187 29.04 -11.27 12.51
CA ARG A 187 28.29 -10.87 13.70
C ARG A 187 27.34 -11.95 14.20
N VAL A 188 26.74 -12.74 13.29
CA VAL A 188 25.69 -13.71 13.62
C VAL A 188 26.10 -15.11 13.19
N PRO A 189 26.62 -15.94 14.12
CA PRO A 189 27.00 -17.31 13.79
C PRO A 189 25.82 -18.15 13.32
N GLU A 190 26.05 -18.99 12.30
CA GLU A 190 25.02 -19.87 11.71
C GLU A 190 24.29 -20.72 12.76
N LYS A 191 25.03 -21.24 13.76
CA LYS A 191 24.46 -22.04 14.85
C LYS A 191 23.40 -21.28 15.66
N VAL A 192 23.56 -19.96 15.83
CA VAL A 192 22.56 -19.12 16.51
C VAL A 192 21.29 -19.04 15.68
N VAL A 193 21.45 -18.87 14.36
CA VAL A 193 20.33 -18.80 13.40
C VAL A 193 19.56 -20.12 13.37
N GLN A 194 20.25 -21.25 13.29
CA GLN A 194 19.64 -22.58 13.31
C GLN A 194 18.88 -22.85 14.61
N ASN A 195 19.51 -22.56 15.76
CA ASN A 195 18.86 -22.72 17.07
C ASN A 195 17.61 -21.85 17.21
N TRP A 196 17.67 -20.60 16.76
CA TRP A 196 16.51 -19.70 16.78
C TRP A 196 15.40 -20.22 15.87
N THR A 197 15.73 -20.64 14.65
CA THR A 197 14.79 -21.20 13.67
C THR A 197 14.08 -22.43 14.24
N GLN A 198 14.82 -23.33 14.87
CA GLN A 198 14.27 -24.52 15.51
C GLN A 198 13.32 -24.17 16.66
N ARG A 199 13.69 -23.19 17.51
CA ARG A 199 12.87 -22.76 18.64
C ARG A 199 11.59 -22.05 18.19
N MET A 200 11.64 -21.28 17.12
CA MET A 200 10.52 -20.44 16.68
C MET A 200 9.54 -21.18 15.77
N PHE A 201 10.04 -21.98 14.83
CA PHE A 201 9.18 -22.65 13.84
C PHE A 201 8.98 -24.14 14.14
N GLY A 202 9.85 -24.75 14.93
CA GLY A 202 9.77 -26.18 15.25
C GLY A 202 10.07 -27.08 14.03
N PRO A 203 9.64 -28.36 14.08
CA PRO A 203 9.86 -29.29 12.99
C PRO A 203 9.01 -28.96 11.75
N THR A 204 9.59 -29.12 10.56
CA THR A 204 8.89 -28.90 9.29
C THR A 204 7.87 -30.01 8.99
N VAL A 205 6.84 -29.72 8.20
CA VAL A 205 5.83 -30.72 7.78
C VAL A 205 6.47 -31.89 7.02
N GLN A 206 7.50 -31.64 6.22
CA GLN A 206 8.24 -32.68 5.51
C GLN A 206 8.99 -33.59 6.49
N TRP A 207 9.54 -33.03 7.57
CA TRP A 207 10.14 -33.83 8.64
C TRP A 207 9.08 -34.69 9.33
N LEU A 208 7.93 -34.12 9.69
CA LEU A 208 6.82 -34.88 10.30
C LEU A 208 6.33 -36.01 9.39
N ARG A 209 6.22 -35.76 8.08
CA ARG A 209 5.86 -36.79 7.08
C ARG A 209 6.89 -37.90 7.01
N ARG A 210 8.19 -37.58 7.09
CA ARG A 210 9.26 -38.59 7.13
C ARG A 210 9.21 -39.41 8.43
N GLN A 211 8.93 -38.79 9.58
CA GLN A 211 8.76 -39.52 10.83
C GLN A 211 7.52 -40.43 10.79
N PHE A 212 6.41 -39.94 10.22
CA PHE A 212 5.21 -40.76 10.04
C PHE A 212 5.46 -41.98 9.13
N ALA A 213 6.24 -41.81 8.07
CA ALA A 213 6.56 -42.88 7.13
C ALA A 213 7.66 -43.84 7.63
N ARG A 214 8.32 -43.55 8.76
CA ARG A 214 9.34 -44.43 9.34
C ARG A 214 8.66 -45.63 10.00
N THR A 215 9.11 -46.82 9.62
CA THR A 215 8.66 -48.10 10.19
C THR A 215 9.58 -48.63 11.29
N ASP A 216 10.74 -48.01 11.51
CA ASP A 216 11.74 -48.44 12.48
C ASP A 216 11.71 -47.54 13.74
N THR A 217 11.99 -48.14 14.91
CA THR A 217 12.08 -47.46 16.21
C THR A 217 13.14 -46.35 16.17
N PRO A 218 12.88 -45.12 16.65
CA PRO A 218 13.82 -44.01 16.48
C PRO A 218 15.11 -44.25 17.27
N PRO A 219 16.31 -44.05 16.67
CA PRO A 219 17.53 -43.97 17.45
C PRO A 219 17.49 -42.72 18.36
N GLU A 220 18.02 -42.87 19.56
CA GLU A 220 18.10 -41.81 20.58
C GLU A 220 18.62 -40.48 19.99
N GLN A 221 17.80 -39.44 20.17
CA GLN A 221 18.19 -38.03 20.14
C GLN A 221 19.12 -37.59 18.99
N THR A 222 18.64 -37.65 17.75
CA THR A 222 19.18 -36.76 16.71
C THR A 222 18.37 -35.48 16.69
N VAL A 223 18.94 -34.40 17.27
CA VAL A 223 18.36 -33.06 17.23
C VAL A 223 18.18 -32.64 15.77
N PRO A 224 16.97 -32.22 15.34
CA PRO A 224 16.69 -31.97 13.93
C PRO A 224 17.45 -30.75 13.41
N ASN A 225 18.01 -30.88 12.19
CA ASN A 225 18.49 -29.75 11.39
C ASN A 225 17.29 -29.11 10.66
N PRO A 226 16.90 -27.87 11.02
CA PRO A 226 15.86 -27.14 10.32
C PRO A 226 16.46 -26.57 9.03
N GLY A 227 16.41 -27.36 7.96
CA GLY A 227 16.85 -26.90 6.63
C GLY A 227 16.25 -25.57 6.21
#